data_AF-A0A0E2Q258-F1
#
_entry.id   AF-A0A0E2Q258-F1
#
_cell.length_a   1.000
_cell.length_b   1.000
_cell.length_c   1.000
_cell.angle_alpha   90.00
_cell.angle_beta   90.00
_cell.angle_gamma   90.00
#
_symmetry.space_group_name_H-M   'P 1'
#
loop_
_entity.id
_entity.type
_entity.pdbx_description
1 polymer ?
#
loop_
_entity_poly.entity_id
_entity_poly.type
_entity_poly.pdbx_seq_one_letter_code
_entity_poly.pdbx_strand_id
1 'polypeptide(L)' 'MFAKLFAINIVNDNYKFKRVPKVLKPKVKELIAAMVNDEELLAQLTQE' A
#
# COMPACT_ATOMS: atom_id res chain seq x y z
N MET A 1 -6.89 4.19 11.31
CA MET A 1 -6.08 5.39 11.00
C MET A 1 -4.72 5.00 10.39
N PHE A 2 -3.92 4.13 11.03
CA PHE A 2 -2.59 3.74 10.56
C PHE A 2 -2.52 3.08 9.17
N ALA A 3 -3.45 2.18 8.82
CA ALA A 3 -3.42 1.52 7.51
C ALA A 3 -3.57 2.51 6.32
N LYS A 4 -4.38 3.57 6.48
CA LYS A 4 -4.50 4.64 5.48
C LYS A 4 -3.21 5.44 5.34
N LEU A 5 -2.53 5.72 6.46
CA LEU A 5 -1.24 6.39 6.46
C LEU A 5 -0.17 5.57 5.72
N PHE A 6 -0.12 4.25 5.95
CA PHE A 6 0.78 3.39 5.20
C PHE A 6 0.45 3.37 3.71
N ALA A 7 -0.83 3.22 3.35
CA ALA A 7 -1.27 3.25 1.96
C ALA A 7 -0.85 4.55 1.24
N ILE A 8 -1.12 5.72 1.85
CA ILE A 8 -0.75 7.03 1.28
C ILE A 8 0.78 7.16 1.13
N ASN A 9 1.55 6.77 2.15
CA ASN A 9 3.01 6.86 2.07
C ASN A 9 3.61 5.90 1.04
N ILE A 10 2.97 4.76 0.79
CA ILE A 10 3.39 3.80 -0.25
C ILE A 10 3.07 4.36 -1.64
N VAL A 11 1.87 4.90 -1.84
CA VAL A 11 1.49 5.55 -3.11
C VAL A 11 2.41 6.75 -3.42
N ASN A 12 2.83 7.50 -2.40
CA ASN A 12 3.76 8.62 -2.54
C ASN A 12 5.25 8.20 -2.57
N ASP A 13 5.57 6.91 -2.67
CA ASP A 13 6.93 6.34 -2.67
C ASP A 13 7.80 6.70 -1.44
N ASN A 14 7.19 7.21 -0.38
CA ASN A 14 7.86 7.56 0.88
C ASN A 14 8.00 6.36 1.83
N TYR A 15 7.34 5.24 1.54
CA TYR A 15 7.38 4.04 2.38
C TYR A 15 7.23 2.78 1.55
N LYS A 16 7.98 1.72 1.90
CA LYS A 16 7.94 0.45 1.16
C LYS A 16 6.90 -0.50 1.75
N PHE A 17 6.07 -1.12 0.90
CA PHE A 17 5.06 -2.09 1.33
C PHE A 17 5.67 -3.29 2.10
N LYS A 18 6.90 -3.70 1.76
CA LYS A 18 7.68 -4.72 2.51
C LYS A 18 7.78 -4.45 4.01
N ARG A 19 7.88 -3.17 4.40
CA ARG A 19 8.06 -2.71 5.79
C ARG A 19 6.73 -2.55 6.54
N VAL A 20 5.60 -2.83 5.89
CA VAL A 20 4.29 -2.81 6.55
C VAL A 20 4.19 -4.05 7.46
N PRO A 21 3.74 -3.90 8.71
CA PRO A 21 3.49 -5.03 9.60
C PRO A 21 2.55 -6.06 8.97
N LYS A 22 2.86 -7.36 9.10
CA LYS A 22 2.10 -8.45 8.46
C LYS A 22 0.59 -8.39 8.72
N VAL A 23 0.19 -7.97 9.92
CA VAL A 23 -1.22 -7.83 10.32
C VAL A 23 -1.95 -6.73 9.54
N LEU A 24 -1.22 -5.68 9.12
CA LEU A 24 -1.78 -4.52 8.41
C LEU A 24 -1.65 -4.63 6.89
N LYS A 25 -0.74 -5.47 6.36
CA LYS A 25 -0.55 -5.70 4.91
C LYS A 25 -1.84 -5.92 4.12
N PRO A 26 -2.76 -6.84 4.51
CA PRO A 26 -3.98 -7.06 3.73
C PRO A 26 -4.83 -5.79 3.64
N LYS A 27 -5.00 -5.11 4.78
CA LYS A 27 -5.79 -3.87 4.86
C LYS A 27 -5.15 -2.70 4.12
N VAL A 28 -3.81 -2.62 4.12
CA VAL A 28 -3.06 -1.63 3.34
C VAL A 28 -3.18 -1.90 1.85
N LYS A 29 -3.14 -3.18 1.42
CA LYS A 29 -3.32 -3.56 0.01
C LYS A 29 -4.70 -3.18 -0.51
N GLU A 30 -5.77 -3.45 0.25
CA GLU A 30 -7.13 -3.02 -0.10
C GLU A 30 -7.25 -1.49 -0.22
N LEU A 31 -6.60 -0.75 0.68
CA LEU A 31 -6.61 0.72 0.64
C LEU A 31 -5.80 1.29 -0.52
N ILE A 32 -4.66 0.66 -0.87
CA ILE A 32 -3.90 1.03 -2.06
C ILE A 32 -4.73 0.72 -3.31
N ALA A 33 -5.41 -0.42 -3.38
CA ALA A 33 -6.31 -0.75 -4.48
C ALA A 33 -7.46 0.25 -4.65
N ALA A 34 -8.02 0.72 -3.52
CA ALA A 34 -9.06 1.75 -3.56
C ALA A 34 -8.54 3.16 -3.91
N MET A 35 -7.24 3.43 -3.73
CA MET A 35 -6.61 4.72 -4.04
C MET A 35 -6.00 4.76 -5.46
N VAL A 36 -5.50 3.63 -5.92
CA VAL A 36 -4.83 3.43 -7.19
C VAL A 36 -5.77 2.59 -8.04
N ASN A 37 -6.59 3.25 -8.87
CA ASN A 37 -7.52 2.60 -9.81
C ASN A 37 -6.80 1.92 -10.99
N ASP A 38 -5.54 1.53 -10.80
CA ASP A 38 -4.65 1.02 -11.85
C ASP A 38 -3.88 -0.20 -11.32
N GLU A 39 -4.11 -1.35 -11.96
CA GLU A 39 -3.58 -2.65 -11.54
C GLU A 39 -2.06 -2.76 -11.73
N GLU A 40 -1.48 -2.07 -12.72
CA GLU A 40 -0.03 -2.07 -12.93
C GLU A 40 0.70 -1.31 -11.83
N LEU A 41 0.19 -0.14 -11.44
CA LEU A 41 0.73 0.63 -10.32
C LEU A 41 0.53 -0.11 -9.00
N LEU A 42 -0.58 -0.82 -8.82
CA LEU A 42 -0.79 -1.66 -7.66
C LEU A 42 0.25 -2.79 -7.57
N ALA A 43 0.55 -3.44 -8.69
CA ALA A 43 1.57 -4.49 -8.74
C ALA A 43 2.95 -3.94 -8.37
N GLN A 44 3.34 -2.77 -8.90
CA GLN A 44 4.62 -2.12 -8.57
C GLN A 44 4.71 -1.72 -7.08
N LEU A 45 3.66 -1.11 -6.55
CA LEU A 45 3.61 -0.64 -5.16
C LEU A 45 3.52 -1.77 -4.13
N THR A 46 3.01 -2.93 -4.53
CA THR A 46 2.88 -4.12 -3.66
C THR A 46 4.02 -5.13 -3.83
N GLN A 47 5.07 -4.82 -4.60
CA GLN A 47 6.27 -5.65 -4.66
C GLN A 47 6.92 -5.76 -3.27
N GLU A 48 7.08 -7.01 -2.81
CA GLU A 48 7.68 -7.35 -1.51
C GLU A 48 9.21 -7.29 -1.49
#